data_AF-A0A1J5DDW5-F1
#
_entry.id   AF-A0A1J5DDW5-F1
#
_cell.length_a   1.000
_cell.length_b   1.000
_cell.length_c   1.000
_cell.angle_alpha   90.00
_cell.angle_beta   90.00
_cell.angle_gamma   90.00
#
_symmetry.space_group_name_H-M   'P 1'
#
loop_
_entity.id
_entity.type
_entity.pdbx_description
1 polymer ?
#
loop_
_entity_poly.entity_id
_entity_poly.type
_entity_poly.pdbx_seq_one_letter_code
_entity_poly.pdbx_strand_id
1 'polypeptide(L)'
;MKTLAKVGVLVVSMVLVLSAAGLDAAQKESKGAKLFQQHCSACHPNGGNIIKPAETLHKKDRDAHGVKTAKDIVAKMRNPGPGMTRFDTKTISGKDAHEIAEYILKTFK
;
A
#
# COMPACT_ATOMS: atom_id res chain seq x y z
N MET A 1 -70.13 24.97 -22.69
CA MET A 1 -70.41 23.54 -22.95
C MET A 1 -69.66 23.12 -24.20
N LYS A 2 -69.12 21.89 -24.20
CA LYS A 2 -68.43 21.18 -25.31
C LYS A 2 -66.94 21.56 -25.46
N THR A 3 -66.06 20.97 -24.65
CA THR A 3 -65.26 19.75 -24.97
C THR A 3 -64.38 19.90 -26.20
N LEU A 4 -63.07 19.78 -26.03
CA LEU A 4 -62.26 18.64 -26.50
C LEU A 4 -60.78 19.03 -26.44
N ALA A 5 -60.13 18.62 -25.35
CA ALA A 5 -58.68 18.52 -25.28
C ALA A 5 -58.23 17.42 -26.26
N LYS A 6 -57.47 17.81 -27.28
CA LYS A 6 -56.59 16.89 -28.01
C LYS A 6 -55.18 17.26 -27.63
N VAL A 7 -54.64 16.44 -26.73
CA VAL A 7 -53.25 16.43 -26.27
C VAL A 7 -52.37 16.24 -27.50
N GLY A 8 -51.86 17.36 -28.02
CA GLY A 8 -50.66 17.36 -28.83
C GLY A 8 -49.53 17.82 -27.95
N VAL A 9 -48.55 16.97 -27.69
CA VAL A 9 -47.14 17.35 -27.55
C VAL A 9 -46.31 16.11 -27.88
N LEU A 10 -45.58 16.22 -29.00
CA LEU A 10 -44.41 15.43 -29.32
C LEU A 10 -43.29 15.74 -28.29
N VAL A 11 -42.62 14.68 -27.82
CA VAL A 11 -41.17 14.56 -27.57
C VAL A 11 -40.46 15.69 -26.81
N VAL A 12 -40.04 15.43 -25.57
CA VAL A 12 -38.74 15.85 -24.99
C VAL A 12 -38.41 14.83 -23.87
N SER A 13 -37.56 13.83 -24.12
CA SER A 13 -36.11 13.82 -23.89
C SER A 13 -35.65 14.31 -22.50
N MET A 14 -34.65 13.61 -21.96
CA MET A 14 -33.72 14.12 -20.94
C MET A 14 -34.19 14.09 -19.48
N VAL A 15 -34.09 12.91 -18.86
CA VAL A 15 -33.85 12.83 -17.41
C VAL A 15 -32.34 12.75 -17.18
N LEU A 16 -31.75 13.91 -16.87
CA LEU A 16 -30.48 13.99 -16.16
C LEU A 16 -30.66 13.33 -14.78
N VAL A 17 -29.80 12.37 -14.43
CA VAL A 17 -29.38 12.23 -13.03
C VAL A 17 -27.87 11.99 -13.01
N LEU A 18 -27.17 13.03 -12.54
CA LEU A 18 -25.80 13.04 -12.05
C LEU A 18 -25.51 11.78 -11.22
N SER A 19 -24.39 11.11 -11.48
CA SER A 19 -23.77 10.22 -10.49
C SER A 19 -22.26 10.34 -10.60
N ALA A 20 -21.74 11.15 -9.67
CA ALA A 20 -20.39 11.23 -9.14
C ALA A 20 -19.26 10.72 -10.06
N ALA A 21 -18.59 11.66 -10.72
CA ALA A 21 -17.15 11.53 -10.91
C ALA A 21 -16.50 11.50 -9.52
N GLY A 22 -16.39 10.31 -8.94
CA GLY A 22 -15.50 10.09 -7.82
C GLY A 22 -14.12 10.51 -8.26
N LEU A 23 -13.59 11.59 -7.69
CA LEU A 23 -12.17 11.87 -7.75
C LEU A 23 -11.49 10.68 -7.08
N ASP A 24 -11.04 9.73 -7.89
CA ASP A 24 -10.03 8.77 -7.52
C ASP A 24 -8.77 9.61 -7.27
N ALA A 25 -8.65 10.13 -6.04
CA ALA A 25 -7.45 10.78 -5.58
C ALA A 25 -6.39 9.69 -5.51
N ALA A 26 -5.74 9.44 -6.65
CA ALA A 26 -4.64 8.50 -6.79
C ALA A 26 -3.66 8.79 -5.65
N GLN A 27 -3.75 7.99 -4.59
CA GLN A 27 -2.88 8.13 -3.43
C GLN A 27 -1.49 7.85 -3.98
N LYS A 28 -0.68 8.90 -4.08
CA LYS A 28 0.69 8.79 -4.59
C LYS A 28 1.42 7.84 -3.66
N GLU A 29 1.54 6.59 -4.11
CA GLU A 29 2.21 5.55 -3.36
C GLU A 29 3.64 6.01 -3.06
N SER A 30 4.02 5.93 -1.78
CA SER A 30 5.32 6.40 -1.34
C SER A 30 6.42 5.58 -2.02
N LYS A 31 7.61 6.16 -2.16
CA LYS A 31 8.76 5.44 -2.70
C LYS A 31 9.06 4.17 -1.90
N GLY A 32 8.99 4.25 -0.57
CA GLY A 32 9.16 3.11 0.33
C GLY A 32 8.15 1.99 0.11
N ALA A 33 6.87 2.32 -0.14
CA ALA A 33 5.84 1.33 -0.44
C ALA A 33 6.14 0.58 -1.75
N LYS A 34 6.51 1.31 -2.82
CA LYS A 34 6.88 0.69 -4.11
C LYS A 34 8.07 -0.25 -3.97
N LEU A 35 9.11 0.21 -3.29
CA LEU A 35 10.32 -0.59 -3.05
C LEU A 35 10.03 -1.82 -2.18
N PHE A 36 9.19 -1.68 -1.16
CA PHE A 36 8.73 -2.80 -0.34
C PHE A 36 7.96 -3.82 -1.18
N GLN A 37 7.07 -3.35 -2.06
CA GLN A 37 6.32 -4.21 -2.96
C GLN A 37 7.23 -4.98 -3.93
N GLN A 38 8.33 -4.37 -4.37
CA GLN A 38 9.28 -5.00 -5.29
C GLN A 38 10.21 -6.02 -4.62
N HIS A 39 10.60 -5.78 -3.36
CA HIS A 39 11.69 -6.54 -2.74
C HIS A 39 11.29 -7.35 -1.51
N CYS A 40 10.17 -7.04 -0.86
CA CYS A 40 9.84 -7.55 0.47
C CYS A 40 8.51 -8.31 0.51
N SER A 41 7.49 -7.84 -0.21
CA SER A 41 6.10 -8.32 -0.11
C SER A 41 5.94 -9.81 -0.44
N ALA A 42 6.80 -10.37 -1.30
CA ALA A 42 6.76 -11.78 -1.66
C ALA A 42 6.94 -12.70 -0.43
N CYS A 43 7.80 -12.30 0.52
CA CYS A 43 8.01 -13.04 1.77
C CYS A 43 7.23 -12.43 2.95
N HIS A 44 6.93 -11.14 2.88
CA HIS A 44 6.24 -10.37 3.92
C HIS A 44 4.90 -9.78 3.46
N PRO A 45 3.96 -10.61 2.96
CA PRO A 45 2.66 -10.13 2.53
C PRO A 45 1.92 -9.55 3.73
N ASN A 46 1.36 -8.34 3.57
CA ASN A 46 0.65 -7.60 4.63
C ASN A 46 1.46 -7.44 5.95
N GLY A 47 2.79 -7.49 5.88
CA GLY A 47 3.66 -7.41 7.06
C GLY A 47 3.88 -8.75 7.78
N GLY A 48 3.31 -9.86 7.28
CA GLY A 48 3.56 -11.20 7.80
C GLY A 48 4.96 -11.71 7.48
N ASN A 49 5.17 -13.02 7.61
CA ASN A 49 6.40 -13.69 7.18
C ASN A 49 6.09 -15.14 6.81
N ILE A 50 6.15 -15.47 5.52
CA ILE A 50 5.82 -16.82 5.02
C ILE A 50 6.92 -17.84 5.32
N ILE A 51 8.15 -17.39 5.56
CA ILE A 51 9.30 -18.26 5.84
C ILE A 51 9.34 -18.62 7.32
N LYS A 52 9.06 -17.64 8.19
CA LYS A 52 9.00 -17.79 9.64
C LYS A 52 7.79 -17.03 10.22
N PRO A 53 6.64 -17.70 10.41
CA PRO A 53 5.40 -17.03 10.83
C PRO A 53 5.46 -16.25 12.16
N ALA A 54 6.41 -16.58 13.04
CA ALA A 54 6.61 -15.89 14.32
C ALA A 54 7.51 -14.63 14.24
N GLU A 55 8.17 -14.40 13.10
CA GLU A 55 9.08 -13.27 12.89
C GLU A 55 8.47 -12.28 11.86
N THR A 56 7.30 -11.70 12.19
CA THR A 56 6.62 -10.74 11.29
C THR A 56 7.23 -9.33 11.36
N LEU A 57 6.78 -8.44 10.47
CA LEU A 57 7.17 -7.02 10.46
C LEU A 57 6.33 -6.15 11.41
N HIS A 58 5.28 -6.71 12.02
CA HIS A 58 4.46 -6.00 13.01
C HIS A 58 5.29 -5.59 14.21
N LYS A 59 4.96 -4.42 14.79
CA LYS A 59 5.76 -3.80 15.84
C LYS A 59 6.02 -4.74 17.01
N LYS A 60 5.00 -5.51 17.44
CA LYS A 60 5.14 -6.46 18.55
C LYS A 60 6.29 -7.44 18.32
N ASP A 61 6.31 -8.12 17.18
CA ASP A 61 7.30 -9.15 16.88
C ASP A 61 8.67 -8.53 16.61
N ARG A 62 8.68 -7.43 15.86
CA ARG A 62 9.89 -6.67 15.54
C ARG A 62 10.59 -6.15 16.81
N ASP A 63 9.82 -5.58 17.74
CA ASP A 63 10.32 -5.07 19.02
C ASP A 63 10.82 -6.19 19.94
N ALA A 64 10.16 -7.36 19.92
CA ALA A 64 10.59 -8.54 20.68
C ALA A 64 11.97 -9.05 20.23
N HIS A 65 12.36 -8.77 18.98
CA HIS A 65 13.68 -9.09 18.42
C HIS A 65 14.64 -7.90 18.38
N GLY A 66 14.31 -6.81 19.09
CA GLY A 66 15.16 -5.62 19.23
C GLY A 66 15.25 -4.75 17.97
N VAL A 67 14.37 -4.94 16.99
CA VAL A 67 14.37 -4.15 15.75
C VAL A 67 13.34 -3.02 15.87
N LYS A 68 13.77 -1.84 16.35
CA LYS A 68 12.83 -0.78 16.75
C LYS A 68 12.89 0.45 15.86
N THR A 69 14.02 0.65 15.20
CA THR A 69 14.33 1.86 14.43
C THR A 69 14.52 1.56 12.95
N ALA A 70 14.49 2.60 12.12
CA ALA A 70 14.77 2.46 10.69
C ALA A 70 16.19 1.91 10.47
N LYS A 71 17.14 2.33 11.30
CA LYS A 71 18.52 1.83 11.30
C LYS A 71 18.58 0.33 11.56
N ASP A 72 17.78 -0.19 12.50
CA ASP A 72 17.76 -1.63 12.82
C ASP A 72 17.20 -2.45 11.65
N ILE A 73 16.14 -1.95 11.00
CA ILE A 73 15.56 -2.58 9.82
C ILE A 73 16.58 -2.60 8.67
N VAL A 74 17.25 -1.48 8.41
CA VAL A 74 18.31 -1.41 7.39
C VAL A 74 19.44 -2.39 7.73
N ALA A 75 19.84 -2.49 9.01
CA ALA A 75 20.84 -3.46 9.44
C ALA A 75 20.40 -4.91 9.17
N LYS A 76 19.13 -5.24 9.41
CA LYS A 76 18.55 -6.56 9.06
C LYS A 76 18.53 -6.82 7.55
N MET A 77 18.26 -5.80 6.72
CA MET A 77 18.37 -5.95 5.27
C MET A 77 19.80 -6.24 4.82
N ARG A 78 20.81 -5.68 5.52
CA ARG A 78 22.23 -5.89 5.21
C ARG A 78 22.81 -7.17 5.79
N ASN A 79 22.25 -7.68 6.88
CA ASN A 79 22.68 -8.90 7.54
C ASN A 79 21.46 -9.66 8.10
N PRO A 80 20.69 -10.32 7.22
CA PRO A 80 19.49 -11.03 7.62
C PRO A 80 19.83 -12.36 8.33
N GLY A 81 18.85 -12.90 9.06
CA GLY A 81 18.92 -14.26 9.56
C GLY A 81 18.68 -15.31 8.47
N PRO A 82 18.83 -16.61 8.79
CA PRO A 82 18.55 -17.70 7.85
C PRO A 82 17.14 -17.59 7.26
N GLY A 83 17.04 -17.75 5.93
CA GLY A 83 15.77 -17.73 5.20
C GLY A 83 15.38 -16.38 4.58
N MET A 84 16.09 -15.29 4.88
CA MET A 84 15.90 -13.99 4.22
C MET A 84 17.14 -13.65 3.38
N THR A 85 16.92 -13.21 2.13
CA THR A 85 18.02 -12.83 1.25
C THR A 85 18.70 -11.55 1.73
N ARG A 86 20.02 -11.47 1.54
CA ARG A 86 20.80 -10.28 1.86
C ARG A 86 20.62 -9.24 0.76
N PHE A 87 20.25 -8.03 1.13
CA PHE A 87 20.21 -6.88 0.22
C PHE A 87 21.46 -6.04 0.43
N ASP A 88 22.39 -6.07 -0.52
CA ASP A 88 23.57 -5.21 -0.48
C ASP A 88 23.27 -3.79 -0.99
N THR A 89 24.25 -2.89 -0.88
CA THR A 89 24.10 -1.48 -1.29
C THR A 89 23.98 -1.28 -2.80
N LYS A 90 24.32 -2.31 -3.59
CA LYS A 90 24.17 -2.30 -5.06
C LYS A 90 22.74 -2.67 -5.46
N THR A 91 22.12 -3.60 -4.71
CA THR A 91 20.75 -4.06 -4.94
C THR A 91 19.74 -3.05 -4.41
N ILE A 92 19.94 -2.57 -3.18
CA ILE A 92 19.11 -1.53 -2.57
C ILE A 92 20.05 -0.49 -1.97
N SER A 93 20.02 0.74 -2.48
CA SER A 93 20.88 1.83 -1.98
C SER A 93 20.60 2.15 -0.50
N GLY A 94 21.51 2.86 0.17
CA GLY A 94 21.28 3.29 1.57
C GLY A 94 20.01 4.14 1.73
N LYS A 95 19.77 5.04 0.76
CA LYS A 95 18.57 5.88 0.73
C LYS A 95 17.31 5.04 0.52
N ASP A 96 17.33 4.10 -0.41
CA ASP A 96 16.17 3.25 -0.70
C ASP A 96 15.85 2.29 0.45
N ALA A 97 16.88 1.76 1.11
CA ALA A 97 16.70 0.95 2.32
C ALA A 97 16.06 1.75 3.45
N HIS A 98 16.44 3.03 3.60
CA HIS A 98 15.81 3.92 4.57
C HIS A 98 14.33 4.20 4.23
N GLU A 99 14.01 4.43 2.96
CA GLU A 99 12.61 4.60 2.50
C GLU A 99 11.75 3.36 2.80
N ILE A 100 12.29 2.15 2.56
CA ILE A 100 11.62 0.90 2.91
C ILE A 100 11.42 0.81 4.44
N ALA A 101 12.45 1.12 5.22
CA ALA A 101 12.40 1.02 6.67
C ALA A 101 11.35 1.96 7.29
N GLU A 102 11.29 3.21 6.82
CA GLU A 102 10.26 4.18 7.23
C GLU A 102 8.85 3.70 6.85
N TYR A 103 8.70 3.13 5.66
CA TYR A 103 7.44 2.55 5.24
C TYR A 103 7.00 1.39 6.16
N ILE A 104 7.91 0.48 6.51
CA ILE A 104 7.65 -0.64 7.43
C ILE A 104 7.19 -0.13 8.80
N LEU A 105 7.91 0.83 9.39
CA LEU A 105 7.58 1.40 10.71
C LEU A 105 6.22 2.10 10.71
N LYS A 106 5.90 2.84 9.64
CA LYS A 106 4.63 3.57 9.52
C LYS A 106 3.44 2.63 9.32
N THR A 107 3.64 1.55 8.57
CA THR A 107 2.56 0.68 8.08
C THR A 107 2.26 -0.47 9.05
N PHE A 108 3.27 -1.13 9.59
CA PHE A 108 3.13 -2.33 10.41
C PHE A 108 3.34 -2.01 11.90
N LYS A 109 2.24 -1.51 12.50
CA LYS A 109 2.16 -1.14 13.92
C LYS A 109 1.95 -2.34 14.83
#